data_AF-A0A3R6DEF1-F1
#
_entry.id   AF-A0A3R6DEF1-F1
#
_cell.length_a   1.000
_cell.length_b   1.000
_cell.length_c   1.000
_cell.angle_alpha   90.00
_cell.angle_beta   90.00
_cell.angle_gamma   90.00
#
_symmetry.space_group_name_H-M   'P 1'
#
loop_
_entity.id
_entity.type
_entity.pdbx_description
1 polymer ?
#
loop_
_entity_poly.entity_id
_entity_poly.type
_entity_poly.pdbx_seq_one_letter_code
_entity_poly.pdbx_strand_id
1 'polypeptide(L)'
;MITREMIRNGFESGTVSIEEEYAGCIGICCRIGDNAFYFLGSEDDDLTKEEYWESHTLDMTIDMIFNILKDIESAEEHGLDENELDYYTSVLAY
;
A
#
# COMPACT_ATOMS: atom_id res chain seq x y z
N MET A 1 -5.16 -13.38 -6.07
CA MET A 1 -4.20 -12.52 -6.77
C MET A 1 -4.80 -11.14 -6.86
N ILE A 2 -4.09 -10.15 -6.31
CA ILE A 2 -4.52 -8.76 -6.32
C ILE A 2 -4.38 -8.19 -7.73
N THR A 3 -5.32 -7.33 -8.13
CA THR A 3 -5.27 -6.60 -9.40
C THR A 3 -5.19 -5.10 -9.14
N ARG A 4 -4.72 -4.33 -10.13
CA ARG A 4 -4.76 -2.86 -10.09
C ARG A 4 -6.18 -2.32 -9.88
N GLU A 5 -7.18 -2.99 -10.46
CA GLU A 5 -8.58 -2.58 -10.32
C GLU A 5 -9.07 -2.75 -8.88
N MET A 6 -8.68 -3.82 -8.20
CA MET A 6 -9.01 -4.01 -6.77
C MET A 6 -8.41 -2.90 -5.90
N ILE A 7 -7.14 -2.52 -6.14
CA ILE A 7 -6.48 -1.43 -5.40
C ILE A 7 -7.17 -0.09 -5.71
N ARG A 8 -7.50 0.18 -6.99
CA ARG A 8 -8.23 1.38 -7.41
C ARG A 8 -9.58 1.49 -6.70
N ASN A 9 -10.38 0.43 -6.74
CA ASN A 9 -11.68 0.38 -6.06
C ASN A 9 -11.52 0.57 -4.55
N GLY A 10 -10.44 0.03 -3.97
CA GLY A 10 -10.08 0.22 -2.57
C GLY A 10 -9.80 1.68 -2.21
N PHE A 11 -9.13 2.45 -3.08
CA PHE A 11 -8.98 3.90 -2.89
C PHE A 11 -10.32 4.63 -3.01
N GLU A 12 -11.19 4.23 -3.93
CA GLU A 12 -12.52 4.84 -4.12
C GLU A 12 -13.47 4.56 -2.93
N SER A 13 -13.36 3.38 -2.30
CA SER A 13 -14.17 2.99 -1.14
C SER A 13 -13.58 3.46 0.19
N GLY A 14 -12.30 3.86 0.22
CA GLY A 14 -11.55 4.20 1.43
C GLY A 14 -10.99 3.00 2.18
N THR A 15 -11.11 1.79 1.63
CA THR A 15 -10.42 0.59 2.13
C THR A 15 -8.90 0.71 2.00
N VAL A 16 -8.43 1.42 0.97
CA VAL A 16 -7.01 1.75 0.75
C VAL A 16 -6.81 3.25 0.97
N SER A 17 -5.77 3.60 1.71
CA SER A 17 -5.34 4.98 1.88
C SER A 17 -3.83 5.08 2.08
N ILE A 18 -3.26 6.24 1.78
CA ILE A 18 -1.89 6.56 2.17
C ILE A 18 -1.94 7.29 3.51
N GLU A 19 -1.16 6.86 4.49
CA GLU A 19 -1.10 7.46 5.83
C GLU A 19 0.34 7.76 6.23
N GLU A 20 0.53 8.74 7.12
CA GLU A 20 1.84 9.13 7.67
C GLU A 20 2.19 8.35 8.94
N GLU A 21 1.19 7.80 9.62
CA GLU A 21 1.34 6.93 10.78
C GLU A 21 0.09 6.06 10.92
N TYR A 22 0.25 4.73 10.82
CA TYR A 22 -0.85 3.79 10.99
C TYR A 22 -0.34 2.38 11.34
N ALA A 23 -1.03 1.67 12.23
CA ALA A 23 -0.72 0.28 12.60
C ALA A 23 0.76 0.00 12.97
N GLY A 24 1.47 1.00 13.50
CA GLY A 24 2.89 0.89 13.87
C GLY A 24 3.87 1.33 12.78
N CYS A 25 3.39 1.67 11.57
CA CYS A 25 4.17 2.42 10.60
C CYS A 25 4.41 3.85 11.09
N ILE A 26 5.64 4.33 10.97
CA ILE A 26 6.07 5.70 11.27
C ILE A 26 6.66 6.24 9.96
N GLY A 27 5.95 7.15 9.29
CA GLY A 27 6.24 7.59 7.92
C GLY A 27 5.20 7.08 6.91
N ILE A 28 5.37 7.47 5.65
CA ILE A 28 4.41 7.17 4.58
C ILE A 28 4.24 5.66 4.38
N CYS A 29 3.00 5.20 4.55
CA CYS A 29 2.63 3.80 4.40
C CYS A 29 1.31 3.66 3.62
N CYS A 30 1.13 2.49 3.03
CA CYS A 30 -0.11 2.09 2.40
C CYS A 30 -0.93 1.33 3.42
N ARG A 31 -2.07 1.92 3.82
CA ARG A 31 -3.08 1.24 4.63
C ARG A 31 -4.02 0.47 3.73
N ILE A 32 -4.30 -0.78 4.08
CA ILE A 32 -5.33 -1.61 3.46
C ILE A 32 -6.13 -2.29 4.58
N GLY A 33 -7.38 -1.87 4.77
CA GLY A 33 -8.21 -2.35 5.88
C GLY A 33 -7.67 -1.88 7.24
N ASP A 34 -7.27 -2.84 8.07
CA ASP A 34 -6.75 -2.64 9.44
C ASP A 34 -5.22 -2.73 9.52
N ASN A 35 -4.55 -3.15 8.45
CA ASN A 35 -3.10 -3.26 8.38
C ASN A 35 -2.50 -2.18 7.46
N ALA A 36 -1.19 -1.96 7.58
CA ALA A 36 -0.44 -1.10 6.70
C ALA A 36 0.96 -1.66 6.44
N PHE A 37 1.56 -1.22 5.35
CA PHE A 37 2.93 -1.56 4.99
C PHE A 37 3.65 -0.38 4.33
N TYR A 38 4.97 -0.36 4.47
CA TYR A 38 5.81 0.61 3.76
C TYR A 38 5.92 0.22 2.29
N PHE A 39 5.64 1.16 1.41
CA PHE A 39 5.74 0.96 -0.04
C PHE A 39 6.74 1.92 -0.70
N LEU A 40 7.27 2.87 0.08
CA LEU A 40 8.40 3.73 -0.29
C LEU A 40 9.68 3.20 0.33
N GLY A 41 10.82 3.61 -0.23
CA GLY A 41 12.13 3.30 0.34
C GLY A 41 12.39 4.12 1.61
N SER A 42 13.43 3.71 2.36
CA SER A 42 13.88 4.41 3.59
C SER A 42 14.42 5.82 3.36
N GLU A 43 14.42 6.32 2.12
CA GLU A 43 14.85 7.69 1.79
C GLU A 43 13.71 8.71 1.98
N ASP A 44 12.47 8.24 2.20
CA ASP A 44 11.26 9.06 2.28
C ASP A 44 10.63 9.11 3.69
N ASP A 45 11.40 8.79 4.75
CA ASP A 45 10.91 8.71 6.14
C ASP A 45 10.35 10.05 6.69
N ASP A 46 10.81 11.19 6.14
CA ASP A 46 10.35 12.53 6.53
C ASP A 46 9.23 13.09 5.62
N LEU A 47 8.78 12.33 4.62
CA LEU A 47 7.79 12.80 3.65
C LEU A 47 6.39 12.89 4.28
N THR A 48 5.72 14.03 4.14
CA THR A 48 4.31 14.16 4.55
C THR A 48 3.36 13.61 3.49
N LYS A 49 2.12 13.31 3.88
CA LYS A 49 1.08 12.85 2.94
C LYS A 49 0.74 13.93 1.93
N GLU A 50 0.77 15.20 2.32
CA GLU A 50 0.60 16.31 1.39
C GLU A 50 1.73 16.34 0.35
N GLU A 51 2.99 16.32 0.77
CA GLU A 51 4.15 16.32 -0.14
C GLU A 51 4.20 15.09 -1.05
N TYR A 52 3.77 13.93 -0.54
CA TYR A 52 3.60 12.73 -1.36
C TYR A 52 2.64 12.97 -2.53
N TRP A 53 1.45 13.52 -2.26
CA TRP A 53 0.44 13.76 -3.30
C TRP A 53 0.75 14.96 -4.21
N GLU A 54 1.65 15.86 -3.82
CA GLU A 54 2.18 16.89 -4.73
C GLU A 54 3.04 16.31 -5.86
N SER A 55 3.67 15.16 -5.61
CA SER A 55 4.64 14.54 -6.52
C SER A 55 4.15 13.22 -7.14
N HIS A 56 3.13 12.59 -6.55
CA HIS A 56 2.60 11.30 -6.99
C HIS A 56 1.15 11.39 -7.43
N THR A 57 0.84 10.73 -8.55
CA THR A 57 -0.54 10.55 -8.98
C THR A 57 -1.12 9.26 -8.40
N LEU A 58 -2.44 9.21 -8.23
CA LEU A 58 -3.13 7.99 -7.81
C LEU A 58 -2.76 6.76 -8.66
N ASP A 59 -2.58 6.94 -9.97
CA ASP A 59 -2.21 5.86 -10.89
C ASP A 59 -0.80 5.31 -10.60
N MET A 60 0.16 6.21 -10.36
CA MET A 60 1.52 5.84 -9.93
C MET A 60 1.49 5.09 -8.60
N THR A 61 0.73 5.59 -7.63
CA THR A 61 0.57 4.93 -6.33
C THR A 61 -0.03 3.53 -6.47
N ILE A 62 -1.06 3.36 -7.30
CA ILE A 62 -1.66 2.05 -7.59
C ILE A 62 -0.64 1.11 -8.22
N ASP A 63 0.18 1.59 -9.18
CA ASP A 63 1.23 0.78 -9.80
C ASP A 63 2.31 0.34 -8.79
N MET A 64 2.74 1.25 -7.90
CA MET A 64 3.70 0.93 -6.84
C MET A 64 3.16 -0.16 -5.91
N ILE A 65 1.95 0.03 -5.37
CA ILE A 65 1.29 -0.95 -4.50
C ILE A 65 1.09 -2.28 -5.21
N PHE A 66 0.63 -2.26 -6.47
CA PHE A 66 0.44 -3.47 -7.26
C PHE A 66 1.76 -4.23 -7.47
N ASN A 67 2.85 -3.52 -7.78
CA ASN A 67 4.13 -4.17 -8.02
C ASN A 67 4.71 -4.86 -6.77
N ILE A 68 4.33 -4.40 -5.57
CA ILE A 68 4.67 -5.04 -4.31
C ILE A 68 3.76 -6.26 -4.06
N LEU A 69 2.44 -6.10 -4.26
CA LEU A 69 1.44 -7.12 -3.89
C LEU A 69 1.08 -8.12 -4.99
N LYS A 70 1.73 -8.07 -6.17
CA LYS A 70 1.37 -8.91 -7.33
C LYS A 70 1.62 -10.41 -7.11
N ASP A 71 2.62 -10.75 -6.29
CA ASP A 71 3.03 -12.11 -5.95
C ASP A 71 3.82 -12.12 -4.63
N ILE A 72 4.00 -13.30 -4.04
CA ILE A 72 4.68 -13.47 -2.75
C ILE A 72 6.15 -13.04 -2.81
N GLU A 73 6.84 -13.30 -3.92
CA GLU A 73 8.25 -12.95 -4.08
C GLU A 73 8.45 -11.42 -3.97
N SER A 74 7.59 -10.64 -4.62
CA SER A 74 7.64 -9.17 -4.57
C SER A 74 7.23 -8.60 -3.22
N ALA A 75 6.31 -9.28 -2.52
CA ALA A 75 5.85 -8.90 -1.20
C ALA A 75 6.94 -9.13 -0.15
N GLU A 76 7.64 -10.27 -0.21
CA GLU A 76 8.76 -10.62 0.68
C GLU A 76 9.94 -9.63 0.54
N GLU A 77 10.21 -9.11 -0.66
CA GLU A 77 11.20 -8.05 -0.88
C GLU A 77 10.89 -6.76 -0.10
N HIS A 78 9.63 -6.56 0.28
CA HIS A 78 9.14 -5.41 1.05
C HIS A 78 8.78 -5.78 2.50
N GLY A 79 9.24 -6.95 2.96
CA GLY A 79 9.08 -7.40 4.34
C GLY A 79 7.70 -7.95 4.67
N LEU A 80 6.87 -8.27 3.66
CA LEU A 80 5.55 -8.86 3.83
C LEU A 80 5.62 -10.38 3.74
N ASP A 81 4.88 -11.07 4.60
CA ASP A 81 4.72 -12.52 4.53
C ASP A 81 3.46 -12.97 3.77
N GLU A 82 3.33 -14.29 3.58
CA GLU A 82 2.18 -14.90 2.89
C GLU A 82 0.84 -14.60 3.60
N ASN A 83 0.82 -14.53 4.94
CA ASN A 83 -0.41 -14.24 5.68
C ASN A 83 -0.86 -12.80 5.48
N GLU A 84 0.09 -11.86 5.43
CA GLU A 84 -0.19 -10.46 5.13
C GLU A 84 -0.71 -10.29 3.70
N LEU A 85 -0.10 -10.96 2.72
CA LEU A 85 -0.56 -10.93 1.34
C LEU A 85 -1.96 -11.55 1.17
N ASP A 86 -2.25 -12.64 1.87
CA ASP A 86 -3.56 -13.28 1.90
C ASP A 86 -4.62 -12.38 2.57
N TYR A 87 -4.23 -11.67 3.63
CA TYR A 87 -5.09 -10.68 4.28
C TYR A 87 -5.45 -9.57 3.29
N TYR A 88 -4.46 -8.93 2.64
CA TYR A 88 -4.71 -7.87 1.67
C TYR A 88 -5.54 -8.34 0.48
N THR A 89 -5.29 -9.57 -0.01
CA THR A 89 -6.09 -10.19 -1.06
C THR A 89 -7.56 -10.33 -0.64
N SER A 90 -7.81 -10.71 0.61
CA SER A 90 -9.16 -10.89 1.14
C SER A 90 -9.88 -9.57 1.36
N VAL A 91 -9.19 -8.54 1.87
CA VAL A 91 -9.76 -7.22 2.12
C VAL A 91 -10.11 -6.51 0.81
N LEU A 92 -9.23 -6.59 -0.19
CA LEU A 92 -9.42 -5.94 -1.49
C LEU A 92 -10.44 -6.64 -2.40
N ALA A 93 -10.96 -7.82 -2.01
CA ALA A 93 -11.96 -8.54 -2.77
C ALA A 93 -13.38 -7.96 -2.63
N TYR A 94 -13.59 -6.99 -1.73
CA TYR A 94 -14.88 -6.36 -1.40
C TYR A 94 -14.87 -4.86 -1.67
#